data_AF-A0A8J7WSD7-F1
#
_entry.id   AF-A0A8J7WSD7-F1
#
_cell.length_a   1.000
_cell.length_b   1.000
_cell.length_c   1.000
_cell.angle_alpha   90.00
_cell.angle_beta   90.00
_cell.angle_gamma   90.00
#
_symmetry.space_group_name_H-M   'P 1'
#
loop_
_entity.id
_entity.type
_entity.pdbx_description
1 polymer ?
#
loop_
_entity_poly.entity_id
_entity_poly.type
_entity_poly.pdbx_seq_one_letter_code
_entity_poly.pdbx_strand_id
1 'polypeptide(L)'
;MDLGAAMVDGFVPQSVTVSSRYEGDKVIEDQAWEDASDDVLASAVPWRTFRWYMGQKHYSGTYWSATMQDHVIYESRLELSRLLLADFDPTVRHIVAQPFLLRAEVGGRRARKHIPDYLLLTGSGPVVVDVKPTQHLAKPEVDFTFRWTRYAVEQRGWRYEVWSEPPVVYLENVRFLAGYRRQWLFDPGLLDALKTSGLAGLTIAEAARALPDHAEPMVRAAVLHLLWSGVIKVDLDRPLGTVPISKVAAR
;
A
#
# COMPACT_ATOMS: atom_id res chain seq x y z
N MET A 1 -46.15 11.64 2.84
CA MET A 1 -45.45 11.32 1.58
C MET A 1 -43.98 11.49 1.81
N ASP A 2 -43.26 10.41 1.54
CA ASP A 2 -41.91 10.11 1.94
C ASP A 2 -40.89 11.00 1.20
N LEU A 3 -40.22 11.88 1.95
CA LEU A 3 -39.07 12.67 1.50
C LEU A 3 -37.74 12.05 1.98
N GLY A 4 -37.77 10.85 2.57
CA GLY A 4 -36.61 10.18 3.17
C GLY A 4 -35.82 9.28 2.22
N ALA A 5 -36.42 8.81 1.12
CA ALA A 5 -35.77 7.87 0.19
C ALA A 5 -34.91 8.54 -0.90
N ALA A 6 -35.13 9.81 -1.23
CA ALA A 6 -34.54 10.45 -2.42
C ALA A 6 -33.08 10.95 -2.26
N MET A 7 -32.48 10.89 -1.06
CA MET A 7 -31.09 11.34 -0.83
C MET A 7 -30.05 10.21 -0.75
N VAL A 8 -30.46 8.95 -0.88
CA VAL A 8 -29.55 7.79 -0.77
C VAL A 8 -28.96 7.34 -2.12
N ASP A 9 -29.56 7.72 -3.24
CA ASP A 9 -29.22 7.15 -4.57
C ASP A 9 -28.26 7.99 -5.43
N GLY A 10 -27.83 9.17 -4.99
CA GLY A 10 -27.08 10.10 -5.83
C GLY A 10 -25.67 9.64 -6.24
N PHE A 11 -25.12 8.61 -5.59
CA PHE A 11 -23.76 8.10 -5.79
C PHE A 11 -23.72 6.62 -6.21
N VAL A 12 -24.87 5.94 -6.27
CA VAL A 12 -24.94 4.55 -6.71
C VAL A 12 -24.75 4.52 -8.23
N PRO A 13 -23.71 3.85 -8.75
CA PRO A 13 -23.50 3.72 -10.18
C PRO A 13 -24.53 2.76 -10.79
N GLN A 14 -25.10 3.12 -11.95
CA GLN A 14 -26.03 2.26 -12.69
C GLN A 14 -25.31 1.13 -13.43
N SER A 15 -24.10 1.42 -13.91
CA SER A 15 -23.17 0.48 -14.50
C SER A 15 -21.76 0.92 -14.15
N VAL A 16 -20.85 -0.05 -14.03
CA VAL A 16 -19.42 0.22 -13.81
C VAL A 16 -18.64 -0.59 -14.82
N THR A 17 -17.78 0.08 -15.57
CA THR A 17 -16.80 -0.56 -16.44
C THR A 17 -15.40 -0.28 -15.94
N VAL A 18 -14.48 -1.16 -16.34
CA VAL A 18 -13.07 -1.04 -16.05
C VAL A 18 -12.27 -1.16 -17.34
N SER A 19 -11.28 -0.29 -17.48
CA SER A 19 -10.26 -0.42 -18.51
C SER A 19 -8.90 -0.61 -17.84
N SER A 20 -8.11 -1.54 -18.33
CA SER A 20 -6.78 -1.86 -17.81
C SER A 20 -5.76 -1.92 -18.95
N ARG A 21 -4.50 -1.59 -18.63
CA ARG A 21 -3.38 -1.67 -19.58
C ARG A 21 -2.44 -2.78 -19.14
N TYR A 22 -1.75 -3.38 -20.11
CA TYR A 22 -0.79 -4.45 -19.94
C TYR A 22 0.48 -4.17 -20.74
N GLU A 23 1.53 -4.94 -20.47
CA GLU A 23 2.75 -4.89 -21.27
C GLU A 23 2.48 -5.11 -22.77
N GLY A 24 3.32 -4.51 -23.61
CA GLY A 24 3.16 -4.53 -25.06
C GLY A 24 1.97 -3.70 -25.57
N ASP A 25 1.59 -2.66 -24.84
CA ASP A 25 0.50 -1.73 -25.15
C ASP A 25 -0.88 -2.41 -25.35
N LYS A 26 -1.05 -3.60 -24.78
CA LYS A 26 -2.35 -4.26 -24.72
C LYS A 26 -3.27 -3.49 -23.79
N VAL A 27 -4.50 -3.25 -24.23
CA VAL A 27 -5.54 -2.57 -23.45
C VAL A 27 -6.80 -3.41 -23.50
N ILE A 28 -7.40 -3.65 -22.34
CA ILE A 28 -8.78 -4.12 -22.23
C ILE A 28 -9.60 -2.87 -21.90
N GLU A 29 -10.57 -2.53 -22.75
CA GLU A 29 -11.38 -1.34 -22.57
C GLU A 29 -12.81 -1.68 -22.17
N ASP A 30 -13.34 -0.92 -21.21
CA ASP A 30 -14.75 -0.88 -20.84
C ASP A 30 -15.36 -2.28 -20.58
N GLN A 31 -14.56 -3.19 -20.02
CA GLN A 31 -15.04 -4.48 -19.52
C GLN A 31 -15.98 -4.24 -18.34
N ALA A 32 -17.03 -5.06 -18.19
CA ALA A 32 -17.87 -5.02 -16.99
C ALA A 32 -17.01 -5.24 -15.73
N TRP A 33 -17.21 -4.41 -14.71
CA TRP A 33 -16.36 -4.41 -13.51
C TRP A 33 -16.37 -5.76 -12.78
N GLU A 34 -17.50 -6.44 -12.77
CA GLU A 34 -17.71 -7.77 -12.21
C GLU A 34 -16.93 -8.88 -12.93
N ASP A 35 -16.66 -8.74 -14.22
CA ASP A 35 -16.01 -9.77 -15.05
C ASP A 35 -14.47 -9.69 -15.02
N ALA A 36 -13.91 -8.57 -14.58
CA ALA A 36 -12.49 -8.29 -14.66
C ALA A 36 -11.70 -8.94 -13.51
N SER A 37 -11.32 -10.23 -13.61
CA SER A 37 -10.65 -10.98 -12.53
C SER A 37 -9.47 -10.23 -11.86
N ASP A 38 -9.27 -10.47 -10.55
CA ASP A 38 -8.13 -9.95 -9.79
C ASP A 38 -6.80 -10.39 -10.37
N ASP A 39 -6.65 -11.65 -10.80
CA ASP A 39 -5.43 -12.15 -11.45
C ASP A 39 -5.07 -11.35 -12.70
N VAL A 40 -6.08 -11.03 -13.53
CA VAL A 40 -5.88 -10.19 -14.71
C VAL A 40 -5.49 -8.77 -14.30
N LEU A 41 -6.14 -8.17 -13.32
CA LEU A 41 -5.81 -6.81 -12.84
C LEU A 41 -4.46 -6.76 -12.09
N ALA A 42 -3.99 -7.87 -11.53
CA ALA A 42 -2.67 -7.99 -10.89
C ALA A 42 -1.53 -7.74 -11.89
N SER A 43 -1.71 -8.18 -13.14
CA SER A 43 -0.72 -8.01 -14.20
C SER A 43 -0.78 -6.65 -14.91
N ALA A 44 -1.66 -5.75 -14.45
CA ALA A 44 -1.83 -4.45 -15.08
C ALA A 44 -0.59 -3.57 -14.91
N VAL A 45 -0.28 -2.81 -15.96
CA VAL A 45 0.70 -1.73 -15.90
C VAL A 45 -0.02 -0.41 -15.65
N PRO A 46 0.67 0.62 -15.12
CA PRO A 46 0.05 1.90 -14.81
C PRO A 46 -0.76 2.48 -15.98
N TRP A 47 -2.02 2.82 -15.71
CA TRP A 47 -2.95 3.33 -16.72
C TRP A 47 -2.39 4.54 -17.48
N ARG A 48 -1.69 5.43 -16.76
CA ARG A 48 -1.00 6.59 -17.32
C ARG A 48 0.47 6.59 -16.95
N THR A 49 1.31 6.98 -17.90
CA THR A 49 2.72 7.33 -17.67
C THR A 49 2.81 8.83 -17.36
N PHE A 50 3.50 9.22 -16.29
CA PHE A 50 3.64 10.64 -15.96
C PHE A 50 4.40 11.40 -17.05
N ARG A 51 4.00 12.65 -17.29
CA ARG A 51 4.75 13.59 -18.13
C ARG A 51 5.48 14.57 -17.22
N TRP A 52 6.81 14.61 -17.33
CA TRP A 52 7.63 15.60 -16.62
C TRP A 52 7.48 16.97 -17.28
N TYR A 53 7.17 18.00 -16.49
CA TYR A 53 7.19 19.39 -16.95
C TYR A 53 7.72 20.35 -15.88
N MET A 54 8.34 21.44 -16.32
CA MET A 54 8.93 22.44 -15.42
C MET A 54 7.83 23.15 -14.61
N GLY A 55 7.98 23.18 -13.27
CA GLY A 55 6.99 23.76 -12.35
C GLY A 55 5.94 22.78 -11.82
N GLN A 56 6.10 21.48 -12.08
CA GLN A 56 5.24 20.44 -11.52
C GLN A 56 5.31 20.43 -9.99
N LYS A 57 4.15 20.62 -9.33
CA LYS A 57 4.02 20.64 -7.86
C LYS A 57 4.04 19.24 -7.24
N HIS A 58 3.82 18.22 -8.06
CA HIS A 58 3.72 16.82 -7.68
C HIS A 58 5.08 16.14 -7.83
N TYR A 59 5.60 15.57 -6.74
CA TYR A 59 6.84 14.79 -6.76
C TYR A 59 6.54 13.36 -7.22
N SER A 60 6.62 13.14 -8.52
CA SER A 60 6.48 11.82 -9.11
C SER A 60 7.82 11.08 -9.16
N GLY A 61 7.79 9.75 -9.13
CA GLY A 61 9.00 8.93 -9.18
C GLY A 61 8.73 7.44 -9.13
N THR A 62 9.82 6.68 -8.97
CA THR A 62 9.82 5.22 -8.82
C THR A 62 10.39 4.83 -7.47
N TYR A 63 9.73 3.92 -6.77
CA TYR A 63 10.17 3.33 -5.50
C TYR A 63 10.46 1.85 -5.71
N TRP A 64 11.69 1.42 -5.42
CA TRP A 64 12.02 -0.01 -5.43
C TRP A 64 11.37 -0.71 -4.22
N SER A 65 10.39 -1.58 -4.49
CA SER A 65 9.59 -2.33 -3.51
C SER A 65 10.18 -3.72 -3.27
N ALA A 66 10.35 -4.09 -1.99
CA ALA A 66 10.75 -5.43 -1.61
C ALA A 66 9.65 -6.47 -1.88
N THR A 67 8.38 -6.09 -1.78
CA THR A 67 7.23 -6.94 -2.12
C THR A 67 7.21 -7.28 -3.60
N MET A 68 7.44 -6.29 -4.47
CA MET A 68 7.42 -6.47 -5.92
C MET A 68 8.74 -6.95 -6.51
N GLN A 69 9.84 -6.81 -5.75
CA GLN A 69 11.22 -6.97 -6.24
C GLN A 69 11.54 -6.05 -7.44
N ASP A 70 10.76 -4.99 -7.64
CA ASP A 70 10.87 -4.07 -8.77
C ASP A 70 10.39 -2.66 -8.37
N HIS A 71 10.40 -1.73 -9.32
CA HIS A 71 9.97 -0.35 -9.17
C HIS A 71 8.46 -0.22 -9.29
N VAL A 72 7.86 0.43 -8.30
CA VAL A 72 6.46 0.86 -8.32
C VAL A 72 6.43 2.38 -8.40
N ILE A 73 5.56 2.92 -9.25
CA ILE A 73 5.47 4.37 -9.47
C ILE A 73 4.60 5.06 -8.39
N TYR A 74 4.85 6.35 -8.19
CA TYR A 74 4.02 7.25 -7.37
C TYR A 74 4.02 8.66 -7.97
N GLU A 75 2.96 9.43 -7.77
CA GLU A 75 2.84 10.83 -8.23
C GLU A 75 3.04 11.87 -7.14
N SER A 76 2.89 11.48 -5.88
CA SER A 76 3.01 12.39 -4.74
C SER A 76 3.81 11.80 -3.58
N ARG A 77 4.29 12.68 -2.68
CA ARG A 77 4.97 12.24 -1.44
C ARG A 77 4.03 11.45 -0.51
N LEU A 78 2.72 11.73 -0.58
CA LEU A 78 1.73 11.01 0.21
C LEU A 78 1.53 9.60 -0.36
N GLU A 79 1.43 9.46 -1.68
CA GLU A 79 1.42 8.15 -2.35
C GLU A 79 2.70 7.36 -2.07
N LEU A 80 3.89 7.99 -2.15
CA LEU A 80 5.14 7.36 -1.75
C LEU A 80 5.09 6.85 -0.30
N SER A 81 4.44 7.59 0.60
CA SER A 81 4.30 7.18 2.00
C SER A 81 3.35 5.98 2.13
N ARG A 82 2.23 5.95 1.39
CA ARG A 82 1.34 4.79 1.36
C ARG A 82 2.00 3.55 0.76
N LEU A 83 2.76 3.74 -0.32
CA LEU A 83 3.51 2.69 -1.00
C LEU A 83 4.59 2.10 -0.11
N LEU A 84 5.32 2.94 0.62
CA LEU A 84 6.28 2.51 1.65
C LEU A 84 5.60 1.63 2.72
N LEU A 85 4.42 2.05 3.21
CA LEU A 85 3.69 1.25 4.21
C LEU A 85 3.11 -0.04 3.62
N ALA A 86 2.67 -0.02 2.36
CA ALA A 86 2.24 -1.23 1.65
C ALA A 86 3.39 -2.25 1.53
N ASP A 87 4.60 -1.76 1.24
CA ASP A 87 5.79 -2.60 1.08
C ASP A 87 6.31 -3.17 2.41
N PHE A 88 6.00 -2.49 3.51
CA PHE A 88 6.33 -2.93 4.87
C PHE A 88 5.30 -3.92 5.44
N ASP A 89 4.05 -3.90 4.98
CA ASP A 89 2.98 -4.75 5.48
C ASP A 89 3.15 -6.20 4.96
N PRO A 90 3.46 -7.18 5.83
CA PRO A 90 3.68 -8.57 5.41
C PRO A 90 2.42 -9.27 4.88
N THR A 91 1.24 -8.66 5.04
CA THR A 91 -0.01 -9.19 4.48
C THR A 91 -0.20 -8.81 3.01
N VAL A 92 0.50 -7.78 2.52
CA VAL A 92 0.50 -7.35 1.12
C VAL A 92 1.46 -8.23 0.33
N ARG A 93 0.95 -8.86 -0.73
CA ARG A 93 1.70 -9.80 -1.59
C ARG A 93 2.02 -9.23 -2.96
N HIS A 94 1.25 -8.23 -3.40
CA HIS A 94 1.42 -7.60 -4.69
C HIS A 94 0.88 -6.16 -4.65
N ILE A 95 1.51 -5.27 -5.41
CA ILE A 95 1.23 -3.83 -5.44
C ILE A 95 1.19 -3.39 -6.90
N VAL A 96 0.02 -2.93 -7.36
CA VAL A 96 -0.15 -2.39 -8.70
C VAL A 96 -0.48 -0.90 -8.58
N ALA A 97 0.38 -0.05 -9.12
CA ALA A 97 0.14 1.39 -9.16
C ALA A 97 -0.76 1.74 -10.35
N GLN A 98 -1.77 2.58 -10.10
CA GLN A 98 -2.72 3.06 -11.12
C GLN A 98 -3.28 1.93 -11.98
N PRO A 99 -3.86 0.91 -11.33
CA PRO A 99 -4.08 -0.42 -11.91
C PRO A 99 -5.07 -0.39 -13.08
N PHE A 100 -6.05 0.50 -13.03
CA PHE A 100 -7.13 0.56 -13.99
C PHE A 100 -7.89 1.89 -13.94
N LEU A 101 -8.63 2.17 -15.00
CA LEU A 101 -9.60 3.24 -15.09
C LEU A 101 -11.00 2.68 -14.86
N LEU A 102 -11.65 3.07 -13.76
CA LEU A 102 -13.07 2.86 -13.54
C LEU A 102 -13.88 3.93 -14.27
N ARG A 103 -14.99 3.51 -14.85
CA ARG A 103 -16.02 4.41 -15.37
C ARG A 103 -17.38 4.01 -14.87
N ALA A 104 -18.21 5.00 -14.57
CA ALA A 104 -19.56 4.74 -14.10
C ALA A 104 -20.52 5.87 -14.48
N GLU A 105 -21.76 5.50 -14.79
CA GLU A 105 -22.87 6.44 -14.84
C GLU A 105 -23.49 6.57 -13.45
N VAL A 106 -23.39 7.77 -12.87
CA VAL A 106 -23.79 8.03 -11.49
C VAL A 106 -24.82 9.16 -11.47
N GLY A 107 -26.00 8.89 -10.92
CA GLY A 107 -27.08 9.87 -10.79
C GLY A 107 -27.62 10.42 -12.12
N GLY A 108 -27.65 9.60 -13.18
CA GLY A 108 -28.19 9.97 -14.50
C GLY A 108 -27.41 11.06 -15.23
N ARG A 109 -26.13 11.28 -14.86
CA ARG A 109 -25.24 12.29 -15.44
C ARG A 109 -24.14 11.64 -16.29
N ARG A 110 -23.39 12.48 -17.02
CA ARG A 110 -22.22 12.08 -17.83
C ARG A 110 -21.32 11.10 -17.07
N ALA A 111 -20.90 10.04 -17.77
CA ALA A 111 -19.98 9.03 -17.26
C ALA A 111 -18.79 9.63 -16.51
N ARG A 112 -18.65 9.24 -15.25
CA ARG A 112 -17.54 9.58 -14.37
C ARG A 112 -16.38 8.64 -14.63
N LYS A 113 -15.17 9.12 -14.33
CA LYS A 113 -13.91 8.42 -14.54
C LYS A 113 -13.09 8.54 -13.27
N HIS A 114 -12.47 7.44 -12.85
CA HIS A 114 -11.58 7.43 -11.70
C HIS A 114 -10.49 6.39 -11.87
N ILE A 115 -9.26 6.75 -11.48
CA ILE A 115 -8.11 5.84 -11.49
C ILE A 115 -7.65 5.77 -10.04
N PRO A 116 -7.81 4.62 -9.37
CA PRO A 116 -7.26 4.43 -8.03
C PRO A 116 -5.74 4.54 -8.03
N ASP A 117 -5.16 4.97 -6.91
CA ASP A 117 -3.70 5.10 -6.80
C ASP A 117 -3.02 3.72 -6.74
N TYR A 118 -3.60 2.77 -5.99
CA TYR A 118 -3.06 1.41 -5.88
C TYR A 118 -4.15 0.34 -5.84
N LEU A 119 -3.83 -0.84 -6.38
CA LEU A 119 -4.45 -2.12 -6.04
C LEU A 119 -3.43 -2.94 -5.24
N LEU A 120 -3.80 -3.32 -4.03
CA LEU A 120 -3.00 -4.18 -3.17
C LEU A 120 -3.65 -5.56 -3.10
N LEU A 121 -2.89 -6.61 -3.42
CA LEU A 121 -3.36 -7.98 -3.21
C LEU A 121 -2.87 -8.45 -1.85
N THR A 122 -3.80 -8.76 -0.95
CA THR A 122 -3.47 -9.16 0.42
C THR A 122 -3.89 -10.60 0.70
N GLY A 123 -3.44 -11.15 1.84
CA GLY A 123 -3.91 -12.45 2.31
C GLY A 123 -5.43 -12.55 2.55
N SER A 124 -6.13 -11.42 2.70
CA SER A 124 -7.58 -11.35 2.90
C SER A 124 -8.35 -10.93 1.64
N GLY A 125 -7.67 -10.82 0.51
CA GLY A 125 -8.24 -10.38 -0.77
C GLY A 125 -7.77 -9.00 -1.24
N PRO A 126 -8.32 -8.51 -2.36
CA PRO A 126 -7.88 -7.25 -2.97
C PRO A 126 -8.34 -6.01 -2.21
N VAL A 127 -7.48 -4.99 -2.20
CA VAL A 127 -7.73 -3.67 -1.60
C VAL A 127 -7.45 -2.60 -2.63
N VAL A 128 -8.47 -1.84 -3.00
CA VAL A 128 -8.32 -0.65 -3.85
C VAL A 128 -8.08 0.55 -2.95
N VAL A 129 -7.01 1.29 -3.23
CA VAL A 129 -6.54 2.41 -2.39
C VAL A 129 -6.56 3.69 -3.18
N ASP A 130 -7.20 4.71 -2.62
CA ASP A 130 -7.06 6.10 -3.03
C ASP A 130 -6.35 6.91 -1.95
N VAL A 131 -5.32 7.64 -2.33
CA VAL A 131 -4.49 8.44 -1.45
C VAL A 131 -4.91 9.90 -1.55
N LYS A 132 -5.30 10.48 -0.42
CA LYS A 132 -5.76 11.87 -0.40
C LYS A 132 -5.36 12.58 0.88
N PRO A 133 -4.82 13.82 0.78
CA PRO A 133 -4.57 14.63 1.96
C PRO A 133 -5.86 14.87 2.76
N THR A 134 -5.78 14.78 4.08
CA THR A 134 -6.94 14.91 4.99
C THR A 134 -7.73 16.20 4.72
N GLN A 135 -7.02 17.31 4.53
CA GLN A 135 -7.61 18.62 4.23
C GLN A 135 -8.44 18.68 2.93
N HIS A 136 -8.29 17.71 2.03
CA HIS A 136 -9.02 17.64 0.76
C HIS A 136 -10.19 16.66 0.78
N LEU A 137 -10.35 15.85 1.84
CA LEU A 137 -11.40 14.84 1.93
C LEU A 137 -12.81 15.46 1.95
N ALA A 138 -12.96 16.60 2.63
CA ALA A 138 -14.26 17.28 2.74
C ALA A 138 -14.70 18.03 1.46
N LYS A 139 -13.88 18.04 0.40
CA LYS A 139 -14.26 18.67 -0.87
C LYS A 139 -15.37 17.83 -1.52
N PRO A 140 -16.52 18.43 -1.87
CA PRO A 140 -17.68 17.67 -2.39
C PRO A 140 -17.36 16.80 -3.60
N GLU A 141 -16.51 17.26 -4.53
CA GLU A 141 -16.12 16.47 -5.69
C GLU A 141 -15.24 15.25 -5.34
N VAL A 142 -14.44 15.35 -4.28
CA VAL A 142 -13.57 14.28 -3.78
C VAL A 142 -14.42 13.24 -3.06
N ASP A 143 -15.24 13.68 -2.09
CA ASP A 143 -16.17 12.81 -1.36
C ASP A 143 -17.07 12.04 -2.33
N PHE A 144 -17.68 12.75 -3.30
CA PHE A 144 -18.53 12.11 -4.30
C PHE A 144 -17.79 11.01 -5.08
N THR A 145 -16.56 11.29 -5.53
CA THR A 145 -15.74 10.33 -6.28
C THR A 145 -15.45 9.08 -5.47
N PHE A 146 -15.09 9.25 -4.20
CA PHE A 146 -14.80 8.12 -3.31
C PHE A 146 -16.05 7.33 -2.93
N ARG A 147 -17.22 7.96 -2.81
CA ARG A 147 -18.45 7.26 -2.47
C ARG A 147 -18.91 6.29 -3.56
N TRP A 148 -18.95 6.72 -4.82
CA TRP A 148 -19.35 5.81 -5.90
C TRP A 148 -18.30 4.73 -6.16
N THR A 149 -17.01 5.08 -6.05
CA THR A 149 -15.90 4.12 -6.21
C THR A 149 -15.93 3.08 -5.09
N ARG A 150 -16.10 3.52 -3.84
CA ARG A 150 -16.27 2.64 -2.67
C ARG A 150 -17.41 1.66 -2.92
N TYR A 151 -18.57 2.18 -3.33
CA TYR A 151 -19.73 1.33 -3.60
C TYR A 151 -19.39 0.26 -4.65
N ALA A 152 -18.81 0.64 -5.80
CA ALA A 152 -18.47 -0.30 -6.86
C ALA A 152 -17.48 -1.39 -6.40
N VAL A 153 -16.46 -1.00 -5.63
CA VAL A 153 -15.43 -1.93 -5.12
C VAL A 153 -15.99 -2.86 -4.04
N GLU A 154 -16.77 -2.33 -3.10
CA GLU A 154 -17.32 -3.11 -1.98
C GLU A 154 -18.47 -4.04 -2.43
N GLN A 155 -19.28 -3.66 -3.43
CA GLN A 155 -20.27 -4.58 -4.04
C GLN A 155 -19.62 -5.78 -4.71
N ARG A 156 -18.38 -5.62 -5.20
CA ARG A 156 -17.57 -6.71 -5.74
C ARG A 156 -16.98 -7.62 -4.64
N GLY A 157 -17.14 -7.26 -3.36
CA GLY A 157 -16.55 -7.96 -2.22
C GLY A 157 -15.09 -7.60 -1.96
N TRP A 158 -14.57 -6.55 -2.61
CA TRP A 158 -13.22 -6.05 -2.37
C TRP A 158 -13.22 -4.94 -1.33
N ARG A 159 -12.08 -4.72 -0.67
CA ARG A 159 -11.96 -3.62 0.30
C ARG A 159 -11.62 -2.32 -0.43
N TYR A 160 -12.27 -1.23 -0.03
CA TYR A 160 -11.91 0.11 -0.50
C TYR A 160 -11.35 0.96 0.65
N GLU A 161 -10.18 1.54 0.43
CA GLU A 161 -9.43 2.33 1.40
C GLU A 161 -9.19 3.74 0.84
N VAL A 162 -9.65 4.75 1.57
CA VAL A 162 -9.19 6.13 1.35
C VAL A 162 -8.14 6.39 2.41
N TRP A 163 -6.90 6.56 1.99
CA TRP A 163 -5.75 6.69 2.88
C TRP A 163 -5.21 8.12 2.91
N SER A 164 -4.85 8.58 4.10
CA SER A 164 -4.35 9.93 4.37
C SER A 164 -3.09 9.88 5.24
N GLU A 165 -2.63 11.04 5.72
CA GLU A 165 -1.39 11.18 6.48
C GLU A 165 -1.35 10.23 7.71
N PRO A 166 -0.32 9.37 7.83
CA PRO A 166 -0.15 8.50 8.99
C PRO A 166 0.48 9.27 10.16
N PRO A 167 0.50 8.69 11.38
CA PRO A 167 1.29 9.24 12.48
C PRO A 167 2.77 9.41 12.08
N VAL A 168 3.34 10.59 12.37
CA VAL A 168 4.67 10.96 11.90
C VAL A 168 5.75 10.01 12.42
N VAL A 169 5.70 9.63 13.69
CA VAL A 169 6.68 8.72 14.32
C VAL A 169 6.66 7.35 13.65
N TYR A 170 5.46 6.80 13.42
CA TYR A 170 5.27 5.54 12.72
C TYR A 170 5.89 5.57 11.32
N LEU A 171 5.58 6.60 10.54
CA LEU A 171 6.11 6.74 9.17
C LEU A 171 7.63 6.84 9.15
N GLU A 172 8.22 7.62 10.05
CA GLU A 172 9.68 7.78 10.11
C GLU A 172 10.40 6.50 10.55
N ASN A 173 9.82 5.74 11.49
CA ASN A 173 10.33 4.43 11.86
C ASN A 173 10.28 3.43 10.69
N VAL A 174 9.15 3.35 9.98
CA VAL A 174 9.04 2.47 8.80
C VAL A 174 9.98 2.92 7.68
N ARG A 175 10.12 4.24 7.46
CA ARG A 175 11.06 4.82 6.50
C ARG A 175 12.51 4.44 6.83
N PHE A 176 12.88 4.45 8.11
CA PHE A 176 14.18 3.98 8.56
C PHE A 176 14.37 2.48 8.31
N LEU A 177 13.37 1.66 8.66
CA LEU A 177 13.42 0.21 8.45
C LEU A 177 13.49 -0.18 6.98
N ALA A 178 12.97 0.65 6.07
CA ALA A 178 13.10 0.41 4.63
C ALA A 178 14.54 0.30 4.16
N GLY A 179 15.52 0.87 4.89
CA GLY A 179 16.94 0.65 4.62
C GLY A 179 17.38 -0.83 4.70
N TYR A 180 16.62 -1.67 5.41
CA TYR A 180 16.92 -3.07 5.69
C TYR A 180 16.00 -4.03 4.93
N ARG A 181 15.26 -3.57 3.92
CA ARG A 181 14.23 -4.38 3.24
C ARG A 181 14.73 -5.46 2.27
N ARG A 182 15.98 -5.33 1.81
CA ARG A 182 16.54 -6.18 0.76
C ARG A 182 17.09 -7.47 1.36
N GLN A 183 16.28 -8.53 1.33
CA GLN A 183 16.60 -9.83 1.94
C GLN A 183 17.96 -10.42 1.52
N TRP A 184 18.37 -10.24 0.27
CA TRP A 184 19.60 -10.82 -0.27
C TRP A 184 20.90 -10.17 0.27
N LEU A 185 20.80 -9.12 1.07
CA LEU A 185 21.94 -8.49 1.74
C LEU A 185 22.28 -9.13 3.09
N PHE A 186 21.46 -10.06 3.56
CA PHE A 186 21.59 -10.67 4.88
C PHE A 186 21.95 -12.14 4.78
N ASP A 187 22.88 -12.59 5.63
CA ASP A 187 23.25 -14.00 5.76
C ASP A 187 22.08 -14.80 6.35
N PRO A 188 21.54 -15.82 5.65
CA PRO A 188 20.47 -16.67 6.18
C PRO A 188 20.82 -17.34 7.52
N GLY A 189 22.07 -17.76 7.71
CA GLY A 189 22.52 -18.40 8.95
C GLY A 189 22.49 -17.45 10.15
N LEU A 190 22.88 -16.18 9.93
CA LEU A 190 22.77 -15.14 10.95
C LEU A 190 21.30 -14.85 11.30
N LEU A 191 20.42 -14.78 10.29
CA LEU A 191 18.99 -14.57 10.50
C LEU A 191 18.37 -15.72 11.31
N ASP A 192 18.73 -16.96 11.00
CA ASP A 192 18.20 -18.14 11.70
C ASP A 192 18.72 -18.23 13.13
N ALA A 193 20.01 -17.92 13.37
CA ALA A 193 20.55 -17.80 14.73
C ALA A 193 19.76 -16.77 15.56
N LEU A 194 19.49 -15.58 15.00
CA LEU A 194 18.72 -14.53 15.67
C LEU A 194 17.26 -14.91 15.95
N LYS A 195 16.60 -15.66 15.05
CA LYS A 195 15.23 -16.15 15.29
C LYS A 195 15.16 -17.08 16.51
N THR A 196 16.23 -17.81 16.79
CA THR A 196 16.31 -18.76 17.91
C THR A 196 16.90 -18.20 19.20
N SER A 197 17.47 -16.98 19.18
CA SER A 197 18.21 -16.41 20.32
C SER A 197 17.34 -15.76 21.41
N GLY A 198 16.01 -15.79 21.29
CA GLY A 198 15.10 -15.31 22.33
C GLY A 198 15.09 -13.78 22.48
N LEU A 199 14.88 -13.05 21.38
CA LEU A 199 14.92 -11.57 21.36
C LEU A 199 13.76 -10.86 22.09
N ALA A 200 12.72 -11.59 22.48
CA ALA A 200 11.53 -10.99 23.10
C ALA A 200 11.87 -10.31 24.43
N GLY A 201 11.41 -9.07 24.61
CA GLY A 201 11.69 -8.24 25.78
C GLY A 201 12.99 -7.43 25.69
N LEU A 202 13.90 -7.76 24.77
CA LEU A 202 15.12 -6.99 24.55
C LEU A 202 14.83 -5.71 23.77
N THR A 203 15.56 -4.64 24.07
CA THR A 203 15.68 -3.48 23.18
C THR A 203 16.49 -3.85 21.93
N ILE A 204 16.39 -3.03 20.87
CA ILE A 204 17.21 -3.22 19.65
C ILE A 204 18.72 -3.19 19.98
N ALA A 205 19.15 -2.38 20.94
CA ALA A 205 20.55 -2.28 21.35
C ALA A 205 21.05 -3.52 22.12
N GLU A 206 20.17 -4.19 22.86
CA GLU A 206 20.48 -5.46 23.51
C GLU A 206 20.47 -6.61 22.50
N ALA A 207 19.45 -6.66 21.63
CA ALA A 207 19.36 -7.65 20.55
C ALA A 207 20.55 -7.61 19.59
N ALA A 208 21.11 -6.41 19.34
CA ALA A 208 22.33 -6.24 18.54
C ALA A 208 23.57 -6.95 19.14
N ARG A 209 23.55 -7.28 20.44
CA ARG A 209 24.64 -7.97 21.15
C ARG A 209 24.30 -9.42 21.49
N ALA A 210 23.19 -9.95 20.97
CA ALA A 210 22.70 -11.29 21.30
C ALA A 210 23.59 -12.43 20.76
N LEU A 211 24.42 -12.15 19.75
CA LEU A 211 25.32 -13.11 19.12
C LEU A 211 26.78 -12.61 19.23
N PRO A 212 27.49 -12.93 20.33
CA PRO A 212 28.80 -12.35 20.63
C PRO A 212 29.91 -12.76 19.63
N ASP A 213 29.73 -13.88 18.94
CA ASP A 213 30.67 -14.37 17.92
C ASP A 213 30.54 -13.61 16.58
N HIS A 214 29.62 -12.65 16.47
CA HIS A 214 29.38 -11.85 15.27
C HIS A 214 29.62 -10.37 15.53
N ALA A 215 30.00 -9.63 14.50
CA ALA A 215 30.18 -8.18 14.60
C ALA A 215 28.83 -7.49 14.89
N GLU A 216 28.77 -6.69 15.97
CA GLU A 216 27.54 -6.00 16.41
C GLU A 216 26.81 -5.25 15.28
N PRO A 217 27.47 -4.50 14.38
CA PRO A 217 26.77 -3.81 13.29
C PRO A 217 26.01 -4.76 12.35
N MET A 218 26.53 -5.97 12.10
CA MET A 218 25.88 -6.98 11.28
C MET A 218 24.65 -7.55 11.99
N VAL A 219 24.79 -7.87 13.28
CA VAL A 219 23.68 -8.36 14.11
C VAL A 219 22.58 -7.31 14.20
N ARG A 220 22.93 -6.03 14.42
CA ARG A 220 21.99 -4.90 14.44
C ARG A 220 21.23 -4.78 13.12
N ALA A 221 21.93 -4.82 11.99
CA ALA A 221 21.29 -4.74 10.67
C ALA A 221 20.34 -5.93 10.44
N ALA A 222 20.72 -7.13 10.87
CA ALA A 222 19.89 -8.33 10.79
C ALA A 222 18.64 -8.24 11.69
N VAL A 223 18.76 -7.71 12.91
CA VAL A 223 17.60 -7.42 13.79
C VAL A 223 16.64 -6.43 13.12
N LEU A 224 17.16 -5.36 12.52
CA LEU A 224 16.34 -4.37 11.80
C LEU A 224 15.67 -4.98 10.55
N HIS A 225 16.32 -5.93 9.87
CA HIS A 225 15.70 -6.71 8.79
C HIS A 225 14.59 -7.64 9.30
N LEU A 226 14.77 -8.28 10.46
CA LEU A 226 13.73 -9.09 11.08
C LEU A 226 12.51 -8.25 11.51
N LEU A 227 12.71 -6.98 11.87
CA LEU A 227 11.61 -6.02 12.06
C LEU A 227 10.91 -5.67 10.74
N TRP A 228 11.68 -5.38 9.67
CA TRP A 228 11.12 -5.12 8.34
C TRP A 228 10.25 -6.29 7.84
N SER A 229 10.76 -7.51 7.95
CA SER A 229 10.06 -8.73 7.48
C SER A 229 8.91 -9.19 8.39
N GLY A 230 8.65 -8.46 9.49
CA GLY A 230 7.60 -8.76 10.45
C GLY A 230 7.83 -10.04 11.27
N VAL A 231 9.04 -10.60 11.26
CA VAL A 231 9.42 -11.77 12.05
C VAL A 231 9.45 -11.41 13.53
N ILE A 232 10.01 -10.25 13.85
CA ILE A 232 9.92 -9.64 15.17
C ILE A 232 9.16 -8.32 15.07
N LYS A 233 8.61 -7.84 16.20
CA LYS A 233 7.76 -6.66 16.24
C LYS A 233 8.19 -5.73 17.38
N VAL A 234 7.93 -4.45 17.21
CA VAL A 234 8.06 -3.39 18.23
C VAL A 234 6.88 -2.44 18.07
N ASP A 235 6.58 -1.66 19.11
CA ASP A 235 5.65 -0.52 18.99
C ASP A 235 6.31 0.57 18.12
N LEU A 236 5.86 0.68 16.87
CA LEU A 236 6.35 1.63 15.88
C LEU A 236 5.77 3.04 16.05
N ASP A 237 4.79 3.24 16.94
CA ASP A 237 4.28 4.57 17.27
C ASP A 237 5.22 5.32 18.23
N ARG A 238 6.30 4.67 18.68
CA ARG A 238 7.34 5.23 19.56
C ARG A 238 8.71 5.17 18.90
N PRO A 239 9.67 6.04 19.28
CA PRO A 239 11.03 5.96 18.74
C PRO A 239 11.69 4.58 18.96
N LEU A 240 12.19 3.97 17.88
CA LEU A 240 12.72 2.57 17.88
C LEU A 240 13.75 2.24 18.97
N GLY A 241 14.53 3.23 19.43
CA GLY A 241 15.67 2.99 20.34
C GLY A 241 15.29 2.55 21.76
N THR A 242 14.07 2.83 22.22
CA THR A 242 13.66 2.63 23.63
C THR A 242 12.58 1.58 23.81
N VAL A 243 12.10 1.00 22.71
CA VAL A 243 10.96 0.08 22.73
C VAL A 243 11.47 -1.37 22.72
N PRO A 244 11.02 -2.21 23.67
CA PRO A 244 11.38 -3.62 23.66
C PRO A 244 10.69 -4.36 22.52
N ILE A 245 11.37 -5.37 21.99
CA ILE A 245 10.83 -6.30 20.99
C ILE A 245 9.68 -7.09 21.64
N SER A 246 8.50 -7.02 21.03
CA SER A 246 7.34 -7.82 21.42
C SER A 246 7.48 -9.25 20.86
N LYS A 247 6.73 -10.20 21.45
CA LYS A 247 6.86 -11.62 21.14
C LYS A 247 6.84 -11.88 19.63
N VAL A 248 7.82 -12.67 19.20
CA VAL A 248 7.98 -13.24 17.87
C VAL A 248 6.68 -13.96 17.50
N ALA A 249 6.05 -13.61 16.38
CA ALA A 249 5.01 -14.46 15.84
C ALA A 249 5.69 -15.73 15.31
N ALA A 250 5.43 -16.88 15.93
CA ALA A 250 5.74 -18.15 15.29
C ALA A 250 5.00 -18.17 13.95
N ARG A 251 5.75 -18.27 12.85
CA ARG A 251 5.17 -18.58 11.54
C ARG A 251 4.83 -20.05 11.49
#